data_AF-A0A5S3XB18-F1
#
_entry.id   AF-A0A5S3XB18-F1
#
_cell.length_a   1.000
_cell.length_b   1.000
_cell.length_c   1.000
_cell.angle_alpha   90.00
_cell.angle_beta   90.00
_cell.angle_gamma   90.00
#
_symmetry.space_group_name_H-M   'P 1'
#
loop_
_entity.id
_entity.type
_entity.pdbx_description
1 polymer ?
#
loop_
_entity_poly.entity_id
_entity_poly.type
_entity_poly.pdbx_seq_one_letter_code
_entity_poly.pdbx_strand_id
1 'polypeptide(L)' 'RIQGVVKHSRLPEVMGGLGGFGALCELPNGYKEPVLVAGPDGVVRHLRLAIVLKKHDTVGIVLVAMCV' A
#
# COMPACT_ATOMS: atom_id res chain seq x y z
N ARG A 1 13.61 -1.62 9.86
CA ARG A 1 13.06 -3.00 9.85
C ARG A 1 12.29 -3.33 8.57
N ILE A 2 11.25 -2.58 8.18
CA ILE A 2 10.43 -2.91 7.00
C ILE A 2 10.95 -2.40 5.65
N GLN A 3 11.96 -1.52 5.64
CA GLN A 3 12.51 -0.92 4.41
C GLN A 3 12.94 -1.96 3.36
N GLY A 4 13.49 -3.10 3.77
CA GLY A 4 13.87 -4.18 2.85
C GLY A 4 12.66 -4.78 2.14
N VAL A 5 11.58 -5.03 2.90
CA VAL A 5 10.37 -5.68 2.38
C VAL A 5 9.61 -4.77 1.41
N VAL A 6 9.53 -3.46 1.71
CA VAL A 6 8.84 -2.47 0.86
C VAL A 6 9.55 -2.25 -0.48
N LYS A 7 10.87 -2.45 -0.55
CA LYS A 7 11.63 -2.32 -1.81
C LYS A 7 11.17 -3.32 -2.89
N HIS A 8 10.59 -4.46 -2.51
CA HIS A 8 10.12 -5.47 -3.46
C HIS A 8 8.88 -5.03 -4.24
N SER A 9 8.11 -4.07 -3.75
CA SER A 9 6.92 -3.53 -4.43
C SER A 9 7.18 -2.17 -5.09
N ARG A 10 8.44 -1.79 -5.30
CA ARG A 10 8.80 -0.50 -5.89
C ARG A 10 8.51 -0.50 -7.40
N LEU A 11 7.74 0.48 -7.84
CA LEU A 11 7.51 0.73 -9.26
C LEU A 11 8.55 1.73 -9.83
N PRO A 12 8.82 1.70 -11.15
CA PRO A 12 9.72 2.64 -11.82
C PRO A 12 9.37 4.11 -11.59
N GLU A 13 8.08 4.42 -11.47
CA GLU A 13 7.54 5.76 -11.33
C GLU A 13 7.76 6.35 -9.92
N VAL A 14 8.16 5.54 -8.94
CA VAL A 14 8.35 5.99 -7.55
C VAL A 14 9.64 6.81 -7.42
N MET A 15 9.46 8.10 -7.11
CA MET A 15 10.54 9.06 -6.92
C MET A 15 11.02 9.07 -5.46
N GLY A 16 12.33 9.01 -5.26
CA GLY A 16 12.94 9.06 -3.92
C GLY A 16 12.92 7.72 -3.17
N GLY A 17 12.80 7.78 -1.84
CA GLY A 17 12.89 6.61 -0.95
C GLY A 17 12.17 6.81 0.39
N LEU A 18 12.14 5.75 1.20
CA LEU A 18 11.43 5.74 2.47
C LEU A 18 12.17 6.59 3.54
N GLY A 19 11.48 7.56 4.14
CA GLY A 19 12.03 8.39 5.24
C GLY A 19 11.82 9.90 5.09
N GLY A 20 11.27 10.37 3.96
CA GLY A 20 10.85 11.76 3.77
C GLY A 20 9.42 12.05 4.28
N PHE A 21 9.02 13.33 4.23
CA PHE A 21 7.67 13.80 4.63
C PHE A 21 6.54 13.19 3.78
N GLY A 22 6.83 12.81 2.54
CA GLY A 22 5.89 12.17 1.63
C GLY A 22 6.59 11.27 0.62
N ALA A 23 5.80 10.45 -0.07
CA ALA A 23 6.23 9.69 -1.22
C ALA A 23 5.70 10.35 -2.50
N LEU A 24 6.48 10.28 -3.57
CA LEU A 24 6.16 10.87 -4.86
C LEU A 24 6.14 9.77 -5.92
N CYS A 25 5.18 9.83 -6.83
CA CYS A 25 5.05 8.90 -7.95
C CYS A 25 4.73 9.70 -9.21
N GLU A 26 5.48 9.48 -10.27
CA GLU A 26 5.20 10.06 -11.59
C GLU A 26 3.96 9.39 -12.20
N LEU A 27 3.22 10.12 -13.05
CA LEU A 27 2.14 9.54 -13.84
C LEU A 27 2.73 8.77 -15.03
N PRO A 28 2.26 7.55 -15.33
CA PRO A 28 2.74 6.82 -16.49
C PRO A 28 2.47 7.59 -17.79
N ASN A 29 3.37 7.46 -18.75
CA ASN A 29 3.18 8.04 -20.09
C ASN A 29 2.04 7.34 -20.84
N GLY A 30 1.37 8.06 -21.75
CA GLY A 30 0.36 7.50 -22.66
C GLY A 30 -1.10 7.84 -22.32
N TYR A 31 -1.36 8.46 -21.16
CA TYR A 31 -2.67 9.03 -20.86
C TYR A 31 -2.80 10.43 -21.46
N LYS A 32 -3.90 10.70 -22.17
CA LYS A 32 -4.20 12.03 -22.73
C LYS A 32 -4.79 12.96 -21.67
N GLU A 33 -5.73 12.44 -20.87
CA GLU A 33 -6.46 13.19 -19.84
C GLU A 33 -6.67 12.25 -18.62
N PRO A 34 -5.65 12.07 -17.77
CA PRO A 34 -5.72 11.12 -16.67
C PRO A 34 -6.69 11.58 -15.57
N VAL A 35 -7.46 10.62 -15.01
CA VAL A 35 -8.32 10.83 -13.83
C VAL A 35 -7.79 9.99 -12.68
N LEU A 36 -7.62 10.60 -11.52
CA LEU A 36 -7.13 9.93 -10.31
C LEU A 36 -8.31 9.49 -9.43
N VAL A 37 -8.26 8.23 -8.98
CA VAL A 37 -9.23 7.65 -8.06
C VAL A 37 -8.51 7.27 -6.77
N ALA A 38 -9.06 7.67 -5.63
CA ALA A 38 -8.55 7.33 -4.30
C ALA A 38 -9.71 6.76 -3.46
N GLY A 39 -9.45 5.66 -2.76
CA GLY A 39 -10.44 4.95 -1.94
C GLY A 39 -9.80 4.40 -0.66
N PRO A 40 -10.06 4.99 0.51
CA PRO A 40 -9.59 4.46 1.79
C PRO A 40 -10.54 3.39 2.33
N ASP A 41 -10.03 2.18 2.62
CA ASP A 41 -10.78 1.08 3.23
C ASP A 41 -10.10 0.50 4.48
N GLY A 42 -10.83 -0.35 5.23
CA GLY A 42 -10.34 -0.94 6.48
C GLY A 42 -10.94 -2.31 6.83
N VAL A 43 -10.21 -3.09 7.64
CA VAL A 43 -10.50 -4.53 7.92
C VAL A 43 -10.84 -4.83 9.39
N VAL A 44 -11.69 -3.98 10.00
CA VAL A 44 -11.90 -3.91 11.48
C VAL A 44 -12.20 -5.27 12.15
N ARG A 45 -13.12 -6.07 11.59
CA ARG A 45 -13.52 -7.35 12.21
C ARG A 45 -12.45 -8.44 12.08
N HIS A 46 -11.79 -8.51 10.93
CA HIS A 46 -10.69 -9.46 10.70
C HIS A 46 -9.48 -9.13 11.58
N LEU A 47 -9.20 -7.83 11.81
CA LEU A 47 -8.12 -7.41 12.69
C LEU A 47 -8.33 -7.89 14.14
N ARG A 48 -9.57 -7.86 14.65
CA ARG A 48 -9.88 -8.38 15.99
C ARG A 48 -9.54 -9.87 16.11
N LEU A 49 -9.89 -10.67 15.10
CA LEU A 49 -9.58 -12.09 15.07
C LEU A 49 -8.07 -12.34 15.00
N ALA A 50 -7.35 -11.60 14.15
CA ALA A 50 -5.89 -11.67 14.02
C ALA A 50 -5.16 -11.41 15.35
N ILE A 51 -5.63 -10.43 16.13
CA ILE A 51 -5.08 -10.11 17.46
C ILE A 51 -5.30 -11.26 18.44
N VAL A 52 -6.53 -11.80 18.51
CA VAL A 52 -6.86 -12.93 19.41
C VAL A 52 -6.02 -14.17 19.08
N LEU A 53 -5.82 -14.45 17.79
CA LEU A 53 -5.03 -15.58 17.31
C LEU A 53 -3.51 -15.30 17.30
N LYS A 54 -3.07 -14.08 17.66
CA LYS A 54 -1.68 -13.60 17.56
C LYS A 54 -1.05 -13.81 16.17
N LYS A 55 -1.87 -13.79 15.12
CA LYS A 55 -1.47 -14.07 13.74
C LYS A 55 -1.64 -12.81 12.88
N HIS A 56 -0.54 -12.15 12.54
CA HIS A 56 -0.53 -10.84 11.88
C HIS A 56 0.13 -10.85 10.48
N ASP A 57 0.65 -11.99 10.04
CA ASP A 57 1.35 -12.17 8.77
C ASP A 57 0.44 -11.99 7.54
N THR A 58 -0.87 -12.25 7.69
CA THR A 58 -1.83 -12.22 6.57
C THR A 58 -2.79 -11.04 6.59
N VAL A 59 -2.95 -10.33 7.71
CA VAL A 59 -3.95 -9.24 7.83
C VAL A 59 -3.67 -8.08 6.86
N GLY A 60 -2.40 -7.83 6.55
CA GLY A 60 -1.99 -6.81 5.58
C GLY A 60 -2.43 -7.12 4.14
N ILE A 61 -2.52 -8.40 3.78
CA ILE A 61 -2.99 -8.82 2.45
C ILE A 61 -4.48 -8.48 2.29
N VAL A 62 -5.28 -8.79 3.31
CA VAL A 62 -6.71 -8.48 3.32
C VAL A 62 -6.95 -6.97 3.28
N LEU A 63 -6.10 -6.18 3.95
CA LEU A 63 -6.19 -4.72 3.92
C LEU A 63 -5.99 -4.16 2.51
N VAL A 64 -4.97 -4.63 1.77
CA VAL A 64 -4.72 -4.18 0.39
C VAL A 64 -5.85 -4.62 -0.54
N ALA A 65 -6.37 -5.84 -0.37
CA ALA A 65 -7.45 -6.39 -1.20
C ALA A 65 -8.82 -5.70 -1.04
N MET A 66 -9.00 -4.80 -0.07
CA MET A 66 -10.22 -3.98 0.00
C MET A 66 -10.14 -2.73 -0.88
N CYS A 67 -8.92 -2.23 -1.15
CA CYS A 67 -8.70 -1.01 -1.94
C CYS A 67 -8.38 -1.28 -3.43
N VAL A 68 -7.92 -2.48 -3.77
CA VAL A 68 -7.40 -2.85 -5.11
C VAL A 68 -8.34 -3.80 -5.83
#